data_AF-A0A846STJ7-F1
#
_entry.id   AF-A0A846STJ7-F1
#
_cell.length_a   1.000
_cell.length_b   1.000
_cell.length_c   1.000
_cell.angle_alpha   90.00
_cell.angle_beta   90.00
_cell.angle_gamma   90.00
#
_symmetry.space_group_name_H-M   'P 1'
#
loop_
_entity.id
_entity.type
_entity.pdbx_description
1 polymer ?
#
loop_
_entity_poly.entity_id
_entity_poly.type
_entity_poly.pdbx_seq_one_letter_code
_entity_poly.pdbx_strand_id
1 'polypeptide(L)' 'MTTVNIDPCHCPICGQPNQCGIAAGESMCWCFETPIPAEALEKVPPEARGIACLCKACATGRRNPKETLERFHQLLRGRL' A
#
# COMPACT_ATOMS: atom_id res chain seq x y z
N MET A 1 5.76 20.92 10.66
CA MET A 1 4.78 20.14 9.90
C MET A 1 5.49 19.63 8.65
N THR A 2 5.95 18.39 8.63
CA THR A 2 6.58 17.81 7.43
C THR A 2 5.48 17.56 6.41
N THR A 3 5.48 18.34 5.34
CA THR A 3 4.66 18.07 4.16
C THR A 3 5.21 16.81 3.50
N VAL A 4 4.68 15.65 3.86
CA VAL A 4 4.97 14.40 3.15
C VAL A 4 4.37 14.59 1.76
N ASN A 5 5.22 14.58 0.72
CA ASN A 5 4.74 14.56 -0.65
C ASN A 5 4.18 13.16 -0.91
N ILE A 6 2.85 13.04 -0.91
CA ILE A 6 2.16 11.76 -1.10
C ILE A 6 1.93 11.58 -2.60
N ASP A 7 2.58 10.58 -3.16
CA ASP A 7 2.40 10.21 -4.56
C ASP A 7 1.11 9.39 -4.74
N PRO A 8 0.12 9.90 -5.51
CA PRO A 8 -1.13 9.18 -5.77
C PRO A 8 -0.96 7.81 -6.45
N CYS A 9 0.17 7.58 -7.13
CA CYS A 9 0.46 6.35 -7.85
C CYS A 9 1.13 5.27 -6.98
N HIS A 10 1.49 5.58 -5.74
CA HIS A 10 2.13 4.65 -4.81
C HIS A 10 1.26 4.35 -3.60
N CYS A 11 1.35 3.12 -3.10
CA CYS A 11 0.62 2.67 -1.92
C CYS A 11 1.16 3.38 -0.67
N PRO A 12 0.35 4.08 0.12
CA PRO A 12 0.83 4.82 1.29
C PRO A 12 1.27 3.91 2.45
N ILE A 13 0.99 2.61 2.37
CA ILE A 13 1.39 1.62 3.38
C ILE A 13 2.75 0.99 3.07
N CYS A 14 2.97 0.57 1.82
CA CYS A 14 4.17 -0.20 1.44
C CYS A 14 5.09 0.51 0.43
N GLY A 15 4.69 1.67 -0.08
CA GLY A 15 5.47 2.43 -1.06
C GLY A 15 5.53 1.82 -2.47
N GLN A 16 4.94 0.64 -2.70
CA GLN A 16 4.90 0.01 -4.03
C GLN A 16 3.82 0.62 -4.92
N PRO A 17 3.93 0.53 -6.26
CA PRO A 17 2.89 1.00 -7.17
C PRO A 17 1.51 0.45 -6.79
N ASN A 18 0.51 1.33 -6.67
CA ASN A 18 -0.84 0.93 -6.26
C ASN A 18 -1.72 0.45 -7.42
N GLN A 19 -1.28 0.69 -8.66
CA GLN A 19 -2.03 0.39 -9.90
C GLN A 19 -3.43 1.02 -9.89
N CYS A 20 -3.57 2.22 -9.31
CA CYS A 20 -4.82 2.94 -9.33
C CYS A 20 -5.10 3.47 -10.74
N GLY A 21 -6.08 2.89 -11.44
CA GLY A 21 -6.47 3.36 -12.77
C GLY A 21 -6.95 4.81 -12.78
N ILE A 22 -7.66 5.25 -11.74
CA ILE A 22 -8.12 6.65 -11.63
C ILE A 22 -6.94 7.62 -11.53
N ALA A 23 -5.91 7.30 -10.74
CA ALA A 23 -4.70 8.11 -10.65
C ALA A 23 -3.90 8.12 -11.96
N ALA A 24 -4.01 7.04 -12.74
CA ALA A 24 -3.42 6.94 -14.08
C ALA A 24 -4.26 7.63 -15.19
N GLY A 25 -5.42 8.21 -14.85
CA GLY A 25 -6.30 8.87 -15.82
C GLY A 25 -7.25 7.92 -16.57
N GLU A 26 -7.41 6.69 -16.08
CA GLU A 26 -8.36 5.70 -16.60
C GLU A 26 -9.75 5.87 -15.94
N SER A 27 -10.79 5.36 -16.59
CA SER A 27 -12.16 5.36 -16.06
C SER A 27 -12.48 4.17 -15.16
N MET A 28 -11.64 3.13 -15.17
CA MET A 28 -11.80 1.91 -14.39
C MET A 28 -10.60 1.70 -13.47
N CYS A 29 -10.80 0.97 -12.38
CA CYS A 29 -9.72 0.57 -11.48
C CYS A 29 -10.01 -0.84 -10.95
N TRP A 30 -8.96 -1.62 -10.71
CA TRP A 30 -9.10 -2.98 -10.15
C TRP A 30 -9.87 -3.01 -8.82
N CYS A 31 -9.86 -1.90 -8.07
CA CYS A 31 -10.51 -1.83 -6.75
C CYS A 31 -12.03 -1.78 -6.84
N PHE A 32 -12.62 -1.43 -7.98
CA PHE A 32 -14.07 -1.33 -8.14
C PHE A 32 -14.77 -2.69 -8.07
N GLU A 33 -14.06 -3.75 -8.44
CA GLU A 33 -14.56 -5.13 -8.45
C GLU A 33 -13.98 -5.98 -7.31
N THR A 34 -13.15 -5.40 -6.45
CA THR A 34 -12.47 -6.11 -5.37
C THR A 34 -13.01 -5.63 -4.02
N PRO A 35 -13.65 -6.50 -3.21
CA PRO A 35 -14.03 -6.14 -1.85
C PRO A 35 -12.78 -5.77 -1.01
N ILE A 36 -12.77 -4.56 -0.46
CA ILE A 36 -11.70 -4.07 0.42
C ILE A 36 -12.22 -4.05 1.85
N PRO A 37 -11.64 -4.84 2.78
CA PRO A 37 -12.02 -4.82 4.19
C PRO A 37 -11.80 -3.43 4.81
N ALA A 38 -12.69 -3.01 5.71
CA ALA A 38 -12.60 -1.71 6.39
C ALA A 38 -11.28 -1.58 7.18
N GLU A 39 -10.83 -2.67 7.77
CA GLU A 39 -9.58 -2.75 8.55
C GLU A 39 -8.33 -2.52 7.69
N ALA A 40 -8.43 -2.72 6.36
CA ALA A 40 -7.35 -2.37 5.44
C ALA A 40 -7.30 -0.86 5.20
N LEU A 41 -8.47 -0.21 5.05
CA LEU A 41 -8.59 1.24 4.86
C LEU A 41 -8.20 2.02 6.11
N GLU A 42 -8.50 1.50 7.30
CA GLU A 42 -8.13 2.11 8.58
C GLU A 42 -6.60 2.27 8.74
N LYS A 43 -5.82 1.41 8.08
CA LYS A 43 -4.35 1.47 8.08
C LYS A 43 -3.79 2.57 7.18
N VAL A 44 -4.61 3.23 6.38
CA VAL A 44 -4.17 4.37 5.55
C VAL A 44 -3.87 5.56 6.46
N PRO A 45 -2.65 6.11 6.43
CA PRO A 45 -2.28 7.31 7.18
C PRO A 45 -3.28 8.46 6.92
N PRO A 46 -3.70 9.23 7.93
CA PRO A 46 -4.71 10.28 7.77
C PRO A 46 -4.40 11.26 6.64
N GLU A 47 -3.12 11.57 6.44
CA GLU A 47 -2.63 12.53 5.45
C GLU A 47 -2.77 11.99 4.02
N ALA A 48 -2.77 10.66 3.85
CA ALA A 48 -2.88 9.97 2.57
C ALA A 48 -4.33 9.70 2.13
N ARG A 49 -5.30 9.87 3.02
CA ARG A 49 -6.71 9.56 2.76
C ARG A 49 -7.25 10.50 1.69
N GLY A 50 -7.86 9.93 0.66
CA GLY A 50 -8.37 10.68 -0.49
C GLY A 50 -7.29 11.14 -1.48
N ILE A 51 -6.02 10.85 -1.23
CA ILE A 51 -4.89 11.23 -2.10
C ILE A 51 -4.31 10.01 -2.80
N ALA A 52 -3.99 8.94 -2.06
CA ALA A 52 -3.38 7.74 -2.61
C ALA A 52 -4.15 6.47 -2.23
N CYS A 53 -4.30 5.55 -3.19
CA CYS A 53 -4.96 4.27 -2.98
C CYS A 53 -3.99 3.21 -2.44
N LEU A 54 -4.54 2.22 -1.74
CA LEU A 54 -3.83 0.98 -1.40
C LEU A 54 -3.47 0.21 -2.68
N CYS A 55 -2.38 -0.55 -2.69
CA CYS A 55 -2.16 -1.59 -3.70
C CYS A 55 -3.01 -2.83 -3.39
N LYS A 56 -3.24 -3.69 -4.40
CA LYS A 56 -4.04 -4.93 -4.26
C LYS A 56 -3.56 -5.84 -3.12
N ALA A 57 -2.25 -5.94 -2.90
CA ALA A 57 -1.68 -6.73 -1.81
C ALA A 57 -2.05 -6.17 -0.42
N CYS A 58 -1.89 -4.86 -0.21
CA CYS A 58 -2.26 -4.20 1.04
C CYS A 58 -3.78 -4.20 1.26
N ALA A 59 -4.56 -4.01 0.20
CA ALA A 59 -6.02 -4.00 0.28
C ALA A 59 -6.61 -5.38 0.61
N THR A 60 -5.99 -6.47 0.16
CA THR A 60 -6.49 -7.85 0.37
C THR A 60 -5.79 -8.60 1.52
N GLY A 61 -4.91 -7.93 2.26
CA GLY A 61 -4.17 -8.54 3.37
C GLY A 61 -3.11 -9.57 2.95
N ARG A 62 -2.86 -9.76 1.66
CA ARG A 62 -1.79 -10.61 1.14
C ARG A 62 -0.45 -9.86 1.21
N ARG A 63 0.09 -9.70 2.42
CA ARG A 63 1.49 -9.28 2.57
C ARG A 63 2.38 -10.36 1.97
N ASN A 64 3.37 -9.97 1.16
CA ASN A 64 4.30 -10.90 0.54
C ASN A 64 5.09 -11.66 1.63
N PRO A 65 4.87 -12.98 1.80
CA PRO A 65 5.54 -13.75 2.84
C PRO A 65 7.06 -13.81 2.61
N LYS A 66 7.49 -13.78 1.34
CA LYS A 66 8.90 -13.78 0.96
C LYS A 66 9.61 -12.54 1.49
N GLU A 67 9.01 -11.37 1.27
CA GLU A 67 9.55 -10.08 1.71
C GLU A 67 9.56 -9.96 3.25
N THR A 68 8.53 -10.53 3.90
CA THR A 68 8.45 -10.63 5.36
C THR A 68 9.58 -11.51 5.92
N LEU A 69 9.84 -12.66 5.29
CA LEU A 69 10.90 -13.59 5.68
C LEU A 69 12.29 -13.01 5.41
N GLU A 70 12.51 -12.37 4.26
CA GLU A 70 13.77 -11.71 3.90
C GLU A 70 14.16 -10.65 4.94
N ARG A 71 13.19 -9.83 5.34
CA ARG A 71 13.38 -8.81 6.39
C ARG A 71 13.69 -9.43 7.75
N PHE A 72 13.06 -10.56 8.09
CA PHE A 72 13.35 -11.29 9.32
C PHE A 72 14.77 -11.87 9.31
N HIS A 73 15.21 -12.47 8.19
CA HIS A 73 16.57 -12.97 8.02
C HIS A 73 17.62 -11.85 8.12
N GLN A 74 17.34 -10.66 7.58
CA GLN A 74 18.24 -9.52 7.69
C GLN A 74 18.41 -9.07 9.14
N LEU A 75 17.31 -9.01 9.91
CA LEU A 75 17.34 -8.65 11.33
C LEU A 75 18.10 -9.67 12.19
N LEU A 76 17.97 -10.97 11.88
CA LEU A 76 18.72 -12.02 12.58
C LEU A 76 20.22 -11.97 12.27
N ARG A 77 20.62 -11.62 11.04
CA ARG A 77 22.04 -11.47 10.66
C ARG A 77 22.72 -10.26 11.31
N GLY A 78 21.98 -9.20 11.64
CA GLY A 78 22.53 -8.00 12.27
C GLY A 78 22.66 -8.06 13.80
N ARG A 79 22.32 -9.19 14.44
CA ARG A 79 22.44 -9.40 15.90
C ARG A 79 23.63 -10.31 16.29
N LEU A 80 24.46 -10.71 15.33
CA LEU A 80 25.72 -11.42 15.53
C LEU A 80 26.89 -10.47 15.37
#